data_AF-A0A6V8KMC5-F1
#
_entry.id   AF-A0A6V8KMC5-F1
#
_cell.length_a   1.000
_cell.length_b   1.000
_cell.length_c   1.000
_cell.angle_alpha   90.00
_cell.angle_beta   90.00
_cell.angle_gamma   90.00
#
_symmetry.space_group_name_H-M   'P 1'
#
loop_
_entity.id
_entity.type
_entity.pdbx_description
1 polymer ?
#
loop_
_entity_poly.entity_id
_entity_poly.type
_entity_poly.pdbx_seq_one_letter_code
_entity_poly.pdbx_strand_id
1 'polypeptide(L)'
;MPLLNDPASFPTAMWIVTRYLLGRPGRRLNRQTLKATVSPASLLPPGKHDNDTTFDYAVKTLIDLGIVAEDGEQFALTDVAKSLKPDDVAAFDDLLRRQALAPIRNENIADSANQTGPKDLVRALSWFLTLDPYTAKSHDDIVQEQRGAFTENLGTPSSTTSDGIGSRTGPPHWASLHHRSSHPKGREVKR
;
A
#
# COMPACT_ATOMS: atom_id res chain seq x y z
N MET A 1 -3.81 5.65 10.10
CA MET A 1 -4.73 4.92 9.19
C MET A 1 -4.06 4.73 7.84
N PRO A 2 -4.02 3.51 7.28
CA PRO A 2 -3.58 3.31 5.89
C PRO A 2 -4.62 3.85 4.90
N LEU A 3 -4.16 4.39 3.77
CA LEU A 3 -5.01 4.61 2.59
C LEU A 3 -5.27 3.24 1.96
N LEU A 4 -6.54 2.88 1.75
CA LEU A 4 -6.95 1.52 1.42
C LEU A 4 -6.26 0.97 0.15
N ASN A 5 -6.04 1.83 -0.85
CA ASN A 5 -5.44 1.48 -2.14
C ASN A 5 -4.05 2.12 -2.42
N ASP A 6 -3.40 2.74 -1.44
CA ASP A 6 -1.99 3.18 -1.62
C ASP A 6 -1.06 2.11 -1.05
N PRO A 7 -0.31 1.37 -1.91
CA PRO A 7 0.30 0.07 -1.58
C PRO A 7 1.30 0.05 -0.42
N ALA A 8 1.67 1.19 0.18
CA ALA A 8 2.42 1.18 1.44
C ALA A 8 2.26 2.46 2.28
N SER A 9 1.04 3.00 2.39
CA SER A 9 0.74 4.12 3.29
C SER A 9 0.69 3.69 4.76
N PHE A 10 1.81 3.18 5.28
CA PHE A 10 1.90 2.71 6.66
C PHE A 10 2.07 3.89 7.62
N PRO A 11 1.13 4.11 8.57
CA PRO A 11 1.21 5.22 9.52
C PRO A 11 2.51 5.25 10.31
N THR A 12 3.05 4.08 10.65
CA THR A 12 4.33 3.94 11.34
C THR A 12 5.50 4.48 10.51
N ALA A 13 5.58 4.16 9.22
CA ALA A 13 6.64 4.65 8.34
C ALA A 13 6.53 6.16 8.14
N MET A 14 5.30 6.66 7.93
CA MET A 14 5.02 8.09 7.83
C MET A 14 5.39 8.84 9.12
N TRP A 15 5.14 8.23 10.27
CA TRP A 15 5.50 8.81 11.56
C TRP A 15 7.02 8.89 11.73
N ILE A 16 7.76 7.85 11.38
CA ILE A 16 9.24 7.85 11.47
C ILE A 16 9.83 9.00 10.65
N VAL A 17 9.35 9.20 9.42
CA VAL A 17 9.78 10.32 8.55
C VAL A 17 9.43 11.67 9.20
N THR A 18 8.17 11.84 9.62
CA THR A 18 7.68 13.07 10.24
C THR A 18 8.46 13.42 11.50
N ARG A 19 8.64 12.44 12.40
CA ARG A 19 9.39 12.56 13.66
C ARG A 19 10.84 12.97 13.43
N TYR A 20 11.48 12.38 12.42
CA TYR A 20 12.85 12.73 12.08
C TYR A 20 12.97 14.18 11.58
N LEU A 21 12.02 14.65 10.77
CA LEU A 21 11.96 16.05 10.34
C LEU A 21 11.63 17.01 11.50
N LEU A 22 10.78 16.60 12.46
CA LEU A 22 10.49 17.38 13.67
C LEU A 22 11.75 17.62 14.52
N GLY A 23 12.66 16.64 14.56
CA GLY A 23 13.96 16.79 15.24
C GLY A 23 14.92 17.77 14.56
N ARG A 24 14.57 18.30 13.37
CA ARG A 24 15.42 19.18 12.57
C ARG A 24 14.61 20.38 12.02
N PRO A 25 13.98 21.19 12.89
CA PRO A 25 13.11 22.27 12.44
C PRO A 25 13.88 23.28 11.57
N GLY A 26 13.26 23.73 10.49
CA GLY A 26 13.83 24.71 9.55
C GLY A 26 14.94 24.15 8.64
N ARG A 27 15.35 22.89 8.80
CA ARG A 27 16.28 22.24 7.88
C ARG A 27 15.53 21.49 6.80
N ARG A 28 16.00 21.66 5.57
CA ARG A 28 15.58 20.87 4.42
C ARG A 28 16.54 19.70 4.25
N LEU A 29 16.02 18.50 4.11
CA LEU A 29 16.83 17.28 4.04
C LEU A 29 16.74 16.65 2.66
N ASN A 30 17.89 16.30 2.10
CA ASN A 30 17.95 15.57 0.83
C ASN A 30 17.30 14.18 0.98
N ARG A 31 16.60 13.73 -0.06
CA ARG A 31 15.98 12.39 -0.16
C ARG A 31 16.88 11.26 0.31
N GLN A 32 18.09 11.19 -0.23
CA GLN A 32 19.04 10.12 0.02
C GLN A 32 19.47 10.10 1.48
N THR A 33 19.73 11.27 2.07
CA THR A 33 20.06 11.39 3.50
C THR A 33 18.90 10.99 4.38
N LEU A 34 17.68 11.43 4.02
CA LEU A 34 16.47 11.09 4.74
C LEU A 34 16.23 9.57 4.72
N LYS A 35 16.24 8.96 3.53
CA LYS A 35 16.08 7.51 3.32
C LYS A 35 17.12 6.71 4.09
N ALA A 36 18.41 7.05 3.94
CA ALA A 36 19.50 6.38 4.62
C ALA A 36 19.41 6.45 6.15
N THR A 37 18.78 7.51 6.69
CA THR A 37 18.61 7.65 8.14
C THR A 37 17.44 6.83 8.68
N VAL A 38 16.30 6.85 7.99
CA VAL A 38 15.06 6.21 8.48
C VAL A 38 14.94 4.75 8.07
N SER A 39 15.63 4.34 7.00
CA SER A 39 15.71 2.96 6.52
C SER A 39 17.18 2.60 6.25
N PRO A 40 18.01 2.46 7.30
CA PRO A 40 19.42 2.13 7.11
C PRO A 40 19.57 0.69 6.60
N ALA A 41 20.37 0.52 5.54
CA ALA A 41 20.60 -0.78 4.90
C ALA A 41 21.19 -1.84 5.86
N SER A 42 21.80 -1.42 6.98
CA SER A 42 22.29 -2.32 8.03
C SER A 42 21.19 -3.09 8.78
N LEU A 43 19.93 -2.65 8.69
CA LEU A 43 18.79 -3.38 9.23
C LEU A 43 18.26 -4.45 8.27
N LEU A 44 18.75 -4.47 7.02
CA LEU A 44 18.40 -5.50 6.06
C LEU A 44 19.26 -6.75 6.29
N PRO A 45 18.68 -7.96 6.18
CA PRO A 45 19.45 -9.19 6.22
C PRO A 45 20.56 -9.19 5.14
N PRO A 46 21.73 -9.80 5.41
CA PRO A 46 22.81 -9.86 4.43
C PRO A 46 22.33 -10.53 3.14
N GLY A 47 22.59 -9.87 2.00
CA GLY A 47 22.17 -10.33 0.67
C GLY A 47 20.78 -9.86 0.21
N LYS A 48 20.02 -9.11 1.03
CA LYS A 48 18.83 -8.38 0.57
C LYS A 48 19.21 -6.97 0.14
N HIS A 49 18.81 -6.60 -1.07
CA HIS A 49 18.81 -5.21 -1.52
C HIS A 49 17.61 -4.46 -0.95
N ASP A 50 17.76 -3.14 -0.83
CA ASP A 50 16.71 -2.19 -0.45
C ASP A 50 15.69 -2.07 -1.59
N ASN A 51 14.92 -3.14 -1.80
CA ASN A 51 13.72 -3.14 -2.64
C ASN A 51 12.50 -2.60 -1.85
N ASP A 52 12.73 -2.11 -0.62
CA ASP A 52 11.67 -1.61 0.23
C ASP A 52 11.23 -0.22 -0.23
N THR A 53 10.07 -0.19 -0.87
CA THR A 53 9.41 1.03 -1.35
C THR A 53 8.61 1.71 -0.24
N THR A 54 8.57 1.15 0.97
CA THR A 54 7.83 1.70 2.12
C THR A 54 8.20 3.14 2.42
N PHE A 55 9.50 3.48 2.36
CA PHE A 55 9.94 4.86 2.54
C PHE A 55 9.36 5.78 1.47
N ASP A 56 9.46 5.38 0.21
CA ASP A 56 9.07 6.18 -0.94
C ASP A 56 7.56 6.42 -0.95
N TYR A 57 6.76 5.41 -0.63
CA TYR A 57 5.31 5.53 -0.44
C TYR A 57 4.93 6.38 0.77
N ALA A 58 5.64 6.25 1.89
CA ALA A 58 5.38 7.08 3.07
C ALA A 58 5.64 8.57 2.79
N VAL A 59 6.76 8.90 2.14
CA VAL A 59 7.09 10.28 1.73
C VAL A 59 6.05 10.80 0.74
N LYS A 60 5.74 10.03 -0.30
CA LYS A 60 4.70 10.38 -1.29
C LYS A 60 3.36 10.67 -0.59
N THR A 61 2.93 9.79 0.31
CA THR A 61 1.66 9.97 1.04
C THR A 61 1.69 11.24 1.91
N LEU A 62 2.80 11.52 2.59
CA LEU A 62 2.96 12.73 3.41
C LEU A 62 2.93 14.02 2.57
N ILE A 63 3.48 13.99 1.36
CA ILE A 63 3.42 15.08 0.39
C ILE A 63 1.99 15.25 -0.11
N ASP A 64 1.36 14.15 -0.53
CA ASP A 64 -0.02 14.14 -0.99
C ASP A 64 -0.93 14.74 0.08
N LEU A 65 -0.75 14.37 1.36
CA LEU A 65 -1.49 14.93 2.50
C LEU A 65 -1.07 16.35 2.91
N GLY A 66 -0.07 16.94 2.27
CA GLY A 66 0.39 18.31 2.55
C GLY A 66 1.07 18.47 3.91
N ILE A 67 1.56 17.37 4.49
CA ILE A 67 2.28 17.34 5.78
C ILE A 67 3.77 17.59 5.56
N VAL A 68 4.30 17.07 4.45
CA VAL A 68 5.66 17.31 3.97
C VAL A 68 5.58 18.12 2.68
N ALA A 69 6.48 19.09 2.51
CA ALA A 69 6.73 19.75 1.24
C ALA A 69 8.03 19.24 0.63
N GLU A 70 8.02 19.09 -0.68
CA GLU A 70 9.18 18.79 -1.52
C GLU A 70 9.56 20.05 -2.31
N ASP A 71 10.84 20.42 -2.26
CA ASP A 71 11.44 21.47 -3.10
C ASP A 71 12.70 20.92 -3.75
N GLY A 72 12.56 20.51 -5.02
CA GLY A 72 13.55 19.69 -5.71
C GLY A 72 13.76 18.37 -4.98
N GLU A 73 15.00 18.07 -4.58
CA GLU A 73 15.36 16.84 -3.85
C GLU A 73 15.28 16.98 -2.32
N GLN A 74 14.69 18.08 -1.82
CA GLN A 74 14.70 18.39 -0.39
C GLN A 74 13.30 18.36 0.23
N PHE A 75 13.22 17.78 1.42
CA PHE A 75 11.98 17.64 2.19
C PHE A 75 12.00 18.47 3.46
N ALA A 76 10.85 19.05 3.80
CA ALA A 76 10.60 19.74 5.06
C ALA A 76 9.14 19.59 5.50
N LEU A 77 8.87 19.77 6.79
CA LEU A 77 7.49 19.82 7.28
C LEU A 77 6.83 21.13 6.87
N THR A 78 5.57 21.04 6.48
CA THR A 78 4.73 22.22 6.24
C THR A 78 4.21 22.79 7.55
N ASP A 79 3.54 23.94 7.47
CA ASP A 79 2.99 24.63 8.64
C ASP A 79 1.98 23.78 9.42
N VAL A 80 1.25 22.87 8.76
CA VAL A 80 0.22 22.04 9.40
C VAL A 80 0.79 21.03 10.39
N ALA A 81 2.08 20.70 10.27
CA ALA A 81 2.79 19.77 11.14
C ALA A 81 3.72 20.45 12.16
N LYS A 82 3.88 21.78 12.11
CA LYS A 82 4.80 22.51 13.01
C LYS A 82 4.43 22.41 14.49
N SER A 83 3.16 22.17 14.81
CA SER A 83 2.69 22.03 16.19
C SER A 83 2.95 20.64 16.78
N LEU A 84 3.38 19.66 15.97
CA LEU A 84 3.64 18.31 16.46
C LEU A 84 4.88 18.27 17.34
N LYS A 85 4.88 17.35 18.31
CA LYS A 85 6.03 17.04 19.14
C LYS A 85 6.58 15.65 18.76
N PRO A 86 7.91 15.41 18.81
CA PRO A 86 8.50 14.13 18.42
C PRO A 86 8.03 12.89 19.21
N ASP A 87 7.37 13.07 20.35
CA ASP A 87 6.84 12.05 21.24
C ASP A 87 5.31 11.93 21.20
N ASP A 88 4.62 12.79 20.46
CA ASP A 88 3.16 12.87 20.41
C ASP A 88 2.59 12.18 19.17
N VAL A 89 2.59 10.84 19.20
CA VAL A 89 2.03 10.01 18.12
C VAL A 89 0.53 10.23 17.98
N ALA A 90 -0.17 10.49 19.07
CA ALA A 90 -1.62 10.73 19.05
C ALA A 90 -1.96 12.00 18.26
N ALA A 91 -1.22 13.09 18.47
CA ALA A 91 -1.41 14.31 17.67
C ALA A 91 -1.07 14.09 16.19
N PHE A 92 -0.10 13.23 15.87
CA PHE A 92 0.18 12.84 14.50
C PHE A 92 -0.97 12.04 13.86
N ASP A 93 -1.53 11.07 14.57
CA ASP A 93 -2.70 10.32 14.10
C ASP A 93 -3.92 11.23 13.88
N ASP A 94 -4.13 12.19 14.77
CA ASP A 94 -5.18 13.20 14.62
C ASP A 94 -4.93 14.13 13.43
N LEU A 95 -3.67 14.51 13.18
CA LEU A 95 -3.30 15.27 11.98
C LEU A 95 -3.56 14.47 10.72
N LEU A 96 -3.13 13.20 10.68
CA LEU A 96 -3.39 12.31 9.54
C LEU A 96 -4.88 12.20 9.26
N ARG A 97 -5.70 11.99 10.29
CA ARG A 97 -7.16 11.93 10.15
C ARG A 97 -7.72 13.24 9.61
N ARG A 98 -7.29 14.38 10.16
CA ARG A 98 -7.73 15.72 9.69
C ARG A 98 -7.37 15.96 8.22
N GLN A 99 -6.16 15.62 7.82
CA GLN A 99 -5.70 15.80 6.44
C GLN A 99 -6.41 14.84 5.50
N ALA A 100 -6.58 13.57 5.86
CA ALA A 100 -7.31 12.61 5.02
C ALA A 100 -8.78 13.01 4.83
N LEU A 101 -9.43 13.50 5.89
CA LEU A 101 -10.86 13.87 5.86
C LEU A 101 -11.12 15.33 5.47
N ALA A 102 -10.10 16.09 5.04
CA ALA A 102 -10.30 17.50 4.68
C ALA A 102 -11.29 17.62 3.50
N PRO A 103 -12.29 18.52 3.55
CA PRO A 103 -13.33 18.62 2.51
C PRO A 103 -12.77 18.80 1.10
N ILE A 104 -11.79 19.69 0.93
CA ILE A 104 -11.12 19.98 -0.34
C ILE A 104 -10.50 18.74 -1.01
N ARG A 105 -10.11 17.73 -0.23
CA ARG A 105 -9.51 16.48 -0.74
C ARG A 105 -10.55 15.43 -1.09
N ASN A 106 -11.80 15.63 -0.66
CA ASN A 106 -12.92 14.71 -0.82
C ASN A 106 -14.06 15.34 -1.64
N GLU A 107 -13.78 16.42 -2.37
CA GLU A 107 -14.74 16.99 -3.33
C GLU A 107 -15.03 16.00 -4.48
N ASN A 108 -16.26 16.05 -4.99
CA ASN A 108 -16.73 15.19 -6.09
C ASN A 108 -16.50 13.69 -5.82
N ILE A 109 -16.60 13.28 -4.55
CA ILE A 109 -16.37 11.88 -4.16
C ILE A 109 -17.40 10.93 -4.78
N ALA A 110 -18.62 11.40 -5.00
CA ALA A 110 -19.68 10.64 -5.66
C ALA A 110 -19.60 10.69 -7.20
N ASP A 111 -18.98 11.73 -7.76
CA ASP A 111 -19.08 12.03 -9.20
C ASP A 111 -17.79 11.73 -9.98
N SER A 112 -16.66 11.53 -9.31
CA SER A 112 -15.36 11.31 -9.96
C SER A 112 -14.90 9.86 -9.87
N ALA A 113 -14.58 9.26 -11.02
CA ALA A 113 -13.92 7.95 -11.12
C ALA A 113 -12.54 7.87 -10.47
N ASN A 114 -11.98 9.03 -10.11
CA ASN A 114 -10.65 9.12 -9.54
C ASN A 114 -10.62 8.54 -8.11
N GLN A 115 -9.85 7.46 -7.91
CA GLN A 115 -9.60 6.83 -6.63
C GLN A 115 -8.30 7.31 -5.94
N THR A 116 -7.65 8.37 -6.44
CA THR A 116 -6.40 8.86 -5.84
C THR A 116 -6.58 9.44 -4.44
N GLY A 117 -5.60 9.18 -3.57
CA GLY A 117 -5.49 9.83 -2.27
C GLY A 117 -6.55 9.37 -1.27
N PRO A 118 -7.11 10.28 -0.44
CA PRO A 118 -8.01 9.89 0.65
C PRO A 118 -9.44 9.57 0.22
N LYS A 119 -9.83 9.85 -1.05
CA LYS A 119 -11.20 9.64 -1.53
C LYS A 119 -11.65 8.20 -1.41
N ASP A 120 -10.75 7.28 -1.69
CA ASP A 120 -11.01 5.85 -1.58
C ASP A 120 -11.34 5.42 -0.14
N LEU A 121 -10.55 5.91 0.84
CA LEU A 121 -10.84 5.70 2.26
C LEU A 121 -12.21 6.27 2.65
N VAL A 122 -12.55 7.47 2.20
CA VAL A 122 -13.84 8.10 2.53
C VAL A 122 -15.01 7.38 1.84
N ARG A 123 -14.84 6.86 0.62
CA ARG A 123 -15.84 6.00 -0.04
C ARG A 123 -16.05 4.70 0.71
N ALA A 124 -14.96 4.03 1.08
CA ALA A 124 -15.01 2.80 1.86
C ALA A 124 -15.72 3.03 3.20
N LEU A 125 -15.38 4.11 3.91
CA LEU A 125 -16.02 4.48 5.17
C LEU A 125 -17.51 4.81 4.97
N SER A 126 -17.85 5.61 3.96
CA SER A 126 -19.24 5.99 3.68
C SER A 126 -20.11 4.76 3.40
N TRP A 127 -19.60 3.81 2.61
CA TRP A 127 -20.29 2.55 2.37
C TRP A 127 -20.38 1.68 3.62
N PHE A 128 -19.28 1.54 4.38
CA PHE A 128 -19.27 0.78 5.62
C PHE A 128 -20.32 1.29 6.62
N LEU A 129 -20.54 2.60 6.69
CA LEU A 129 -21.55 3.23 7.55
C LEU A 129 -23.00 2.97 7.08
N THR A 130 -23.21 2.41 5.88
CA THR A 130 -24.54 1.96 5.43
C THR A 130 -24.88 0.54 5.89
N LEU A 131 -23.91 -0.21 6.42
CA LEU A 131 -24.10 -1.58 6.87
C LEU A 131 -24.77 -1.61 8.24
N ASP A 132 -25.62 -2.62 8.48
CA ASP A 132 -26.19 -2.88 9.79
C ASP A 132 -25.10 -3.35 10.77
N PRO A 133 -24.82 -2.60 11.86
CA PRO A 133 -23.76 -2.93 12.81
C PRO A 133 -24.06 -4.18 13.66
N TYR A 134 -25.30 -4.66 13.69
CA TYR A 134 -25.68 -5.85 14.47
C TYR A 134 -25.62 -7.15 13.67
N THR A 135 -25.47 -7.05 12.35
CA THR A 135 -25.30 -8.20 11.48
C THR A 135 -23.81 -8.50 11.33
N ALA A 136 -23.36 -9.61 11.92
CA ALA A 136 -21.99 -10.08 11.74
C ALA A 136 -21.75 -10.43 10.25
N LYS A 137 -20.71 -9.86 9.66
CA LYS A 137 -20.31 -10.10 8.27
C LYS A 137 -18.88 -10.63 8.24
N SER A 138 -18.64 -11.68 7.46
CA SER A 138 -17.29 -12.13 7.15
C SER A 138 -16.62 -11.19 6.14
N HIS A 139 -15.31 -11.34 5.94
CA HIS A 139 -14.60 -10.60 4.90
C HIS A 139 -15.17 -10.88 3.50
N ASP A 140 -15.55 -12.12 3.21
CA ASP A 140 -16.13 -12.51 1.93
C ASP A 140 -17.50 -11.86 1.72
N ASP A 141 -18.33 -11.78 2.76
CA ASP A 141 -19.63 -11.10 2.71
C ASP A 141 -19.45 -9.60 2.37
N ILE A 142 -18.46 -8.96 3.01
CA ILE A 142 -18.10 -7.55 2.76
C ILE A 142 -17.68 -7.37 1.30
N VAL A 143 -16.80 -8.23 0.78
CA VAL A 143 -16.34 -8.14 -0.62
C VAL A 143 -17.49 -8.34 -1.59
N GLN A 144 -18.41 -9.28 -1.32
CA GLN A 144 -19.56 -9.52 -2.19
C GLN A 144 -20.58 -8.38 -2.16
N GLU A 145 -20.91 -7.85 -0.99
CA GLU A 145 -21.86 -6.73 -0.87
C GLU A 145 -21.30 -5.44 -1.46
N GLN A 146 -19.97 -5.28 -1.45
CA GLN A 146 -19.33 -4.13 -2.07
C GLN A 146 -19.34 -4.20 -3.61
N ARG A 147 -19.42 -5.42 -4.19
CA ARG A 147 -19.56 -5.61 -5.64
C ARG A 147 -20.93 -5.11 -6.08
N GLY A 148 -20.94 -4.00 -6.80
CA GLY A 148 -22.17 -3.35 -7.28
C GLY A 148 -22.76 -2.30 -6.33
N ALA A 149 -22.16 -2.08 -5.15
CA ALA A 149 -22.55 -0.98 -4.26
C ALA A 149 -22.13 0.40 -4.81
N PHE A 150 -21.11 0.42 -5.67
CA PHE A 150 -20.63 1.61 -6.35
C PHE A 150 -20.97 1.52 -7.84
N THR A 151 -21.33 2.64 -8.46
CA THR A 151 -21.46 2.72 -9.92
C THR A 151 -20.15 2.28 -10.58
N GLU A 152 -20.20 1.56 -11.71
CA GLU A 152 -19.03 0.99 -12.40
C GLU A 152 -17.89 2.02 -12.59
N ASN A 153 -18.26 3.28 -12.82
CA ASN A 153 -17.31 4.38 -13.00
C ASN A 153 -16.48 4.72 -11.76
N LEU A 154 -16.88 4.34 -10.54
CA LEU A 154 -16.21 4.69 -9.28
C LEU A 154 -15.19 3.63 -8.82
N GLY A 155 -15.26 2.42 -9.36
CA GLY A 155 -14.49 1.24 -8.91
C GLY A 155 -14.82 0.80 -7.48
N THR A 156 -14.34 -0.38 -7.07
CA THR A 156 -14.56 -0.93 -5.72
C THR A 156 -13.37 -0.69 -4.81
N PRO A 157 -13.55 -0.10 -3.61
CA PRO A 157 -12.44 0.17 -2.69
C PRO A 157 -11.63 -1.06 -2.27
N SER A 158 -12.25 -2.25 -2.18
CA SER A 158 -11.57 -3.49 -1.75
C SER A 158 -11.09 -4.39 -2.88
N SER A 159 -11.11 -3.93 -4.15
CA SER A 159 -10.53 -4.73 -5.22
C SER A 159 -9.01 -4.74 -5.04
N THR A 160 -8.51 -5.77 -4.38
CA THR A 160 -7.13 -6.20 -4.53
C THR A 160 -6.95 -6.46 -6.02
N THR A 161 -6.32 -5.53 -6.73
CA THR A 161 -5.88 -5.72 -8.10
C THR A 161 -4.84 -6.83 -8.08
N SER A 162 -5.29 -8.07 -8.29
CA SER A 162 -4.46 -9.21 -8.65
C SER A 162 -4.15 -9.22 -10.15
N ASP A 163 -4.35 -8.11 -10.87
CA ASP A 163 -3.91 -7.93 -12.25
C ASP A 163 -2.41 -7.70 -12.29
N GLY A 164 -1.68 -8.79 -12.08
CA GLY A 164 -0.22 -8.83 -12.12
C GLY A 164 0.37 -10.24 -12.13
N ILE A 165 -0.43 -11.29 -12.33
CA ILE A 165 0.10 -12.63 -12.62
C ILE A 165 -0.60 -13.15 -13.85
N GLY A 166 0.11 -13.05 -14.97
CA GLY A 166 -0.34 -13.53 -16.27
C GLY A 166 -0.86 -14.96 -16.19
N SER A 167 -2.09 -15.13 -16.65
CA SER A 167 -2.68 -16.40 -17.05
C SER A 167 -1.80 -17.08 -18.10
N ARG A 168 -0.84 -17.89 -17.65
CA ARG A 168 -0.30 -19.01 -18.43
C ARG A 168 -0.95 -20.29 -17.93
N THR A 169 -2.14 -20.58 -18.44
CA THR A 169 -2.69 -21.93 -18.44
C THR A 169 -1.86 -22.78 -19.42
N GLY A 170 -0.77 -23.34 -18.90
CA GLY A 170 -0.05 -24.46 -19.52
C GLY A 170 0.17 -25.52 -18.44
N PRO A 171 -0.07 -26.80 -18.72
CA PRO A 171 0.07 -27.84 -17.70
C PRO A 171 1.53 -27.93 -17.24
N PRO A 172 1.79 -28.17 -15.94
CA PRO A 172 3.15 -28.18 -15.41
C PRO A 172 3.99 -29.35 -15.96
N HIS A 173 5.22 -29.01 -16.35
CA HIS A 173 6.22 -29.86 -17.03
C HIS A 173 6.74 -31.06 -16.21
N TRP A 174 6.13 -31.40 -15.06
CA TRP A 174 6.52 -32.58 -14.27
C TRP A 174 5.54 -33.76 -14.38
N ALA A 175 4.39 -33.58 -15.04
CA ALA A 175 3.36 -34.63 -15.20
C ALA A 175 3.56 -35.52 -16.44
N SER A 176 4.80 -35.86 -16.80
CA SER A 176 5.09 -36.83 -17.87
C SER A 176 6.26 -37.72 -17.50
N LEU A 177 6.06 -38.55 -16.47
CA LEU A 177 6.98 -39.63 -16.13
C LEU A 177 6.23 -40.80 -15.50
N HIS A 178 5.20 -41.31 -16.20
CA HIS A 178 4.81 -42.71 -16.02
C HIS A 178 4.37 -43.33 -17.36
N HIS A 179 4.93 -44.52 -17.60
CA HIS A 179 4.68 -45.47 -18.70
C HIS A 179 5.30 -45.21 -20.08
N ARG A 180 6.50 -45.79 -20.26
CA ARG A 180 6.78 -46.71 -21.38
C ARG A 180 7.86 -47.73 -20.96
N SER A 181 7.41 -48.88 -20.44
CA SER A 181 8.20 -50.10 -20.45
C SER A 181 7.98 -50.75 -21.80
N SER A 182 8.91 -50.54 -22.73
CA SER A 182 8.97 -51.26 -23.99
C SER A 182 10.05 -52.33 -23.88
N HIS A 183 9.60 -53.59 -23.86
CA HIS A 183 10.42 -54.77 -24.14
C HIS A 183 11.30 -54.58 -25.38
N PRO A 184 12.55 -55.06 -25.32
CA PRO A 184 13.20 -55.63 -26.50
C PRO A 184 13.28 -57.16 -26.39
N LYS A 185 12.70 -57.80 -27.41
CA LYS A 185 13.02 -59.16 -27.85
C LYS A 185 14.50 -59.25 -28.22
N GLY A 186 15.14 -60.39 -27.95
CA GLY A 186 16.27 -60.84 -28.78
C GLY A 186 17.25 -61.82 -28.14
N ARG A 187 17.03 -63.12 -28.43
CA ARG A 187 18.01 -64.15 -28.85
C ARG A 187 19.25 -64.37 -27.97
N GLU A 188 19.36 -65.51 -27.28
CA GLU A 188 19.77 -66.84 -27.83
C GLU A 188 21.13 -66.80 -28.54
N VAL A 189 22.20 -67.27 -27.88
CA VAL A 189 23.28 -68.09 -28.47
C VAL A 189 23.87 -69.01 -27.38
N LYS A 190 23.74 -70.33 -27.62
CA LYS A 190 24.47 -71.48 -27.04
C LYS A 190 25.99 -71.26 -27.14
N ARG A 191 26.88 -71.70 -26.26
CA ARG A 191 27.07 -73.04 -25.68
C ARG A 191 28.20 -72.94 -24.66
#